data_AF-A0A543Q1L5-F1
#
_entry.id   AF-A0A543Q1L5-F1
#
_cell.length_a   1.000
_cell.length_b   1.000
_cell.length_c   1.000
_cell.angle_alpha   90.00
_cell.angle_beta   90.00
_cell.angle_gamma   90.00
#
_symmetry.space_group_name_H-M   'P 1'
#
loop_
_entity.id
_entity.type
_entity.pdbx_description
1 polymer ?
#
loop_
_entity_poly.entity_id
_entity_poly.type
_entity_poly.pdbx_seq_one_letter_code
_entity_poly.pdbx_strand_id
1 'polypeptide(L)'
;MGQNTHLMILLLEGLHKKKLDSEPLPFVNILEILGLDDTLFCCRAEPRYEREWRLFAVWSAQRVLQDKEYLELLDVAEWNACGQISRKALRQAYQTALRLRDEKDQGESLLIFPADIAVRALLDYGAEAAFWTSRAVIEYPTIQATLAISRSEPLNGFVYEAERLIQERQFRRVVTGVYPP
;
A
#
# COMPACT_ATOMS: atom_id res chain seq x y z
N MET A 1 2.54 -11.70 21.29
CA MET A 1 2.35 -10.41 22.01
C MET A 1 3.19 -9.28 21.36
N GLY A 2 3.37 -9.28 20.03
CA GLY A 2 4.70 -8.95 19.45
C GLY A 2 4.87 -7.72 18.54
N GLN A 3 3.81 -7.05 18.05
CA GLN A 3 3.98 -5.90 17.14
C GLN A 3 3.14 -4.70 17.58
N ASN A 4 1.87 -4.91 17.93
CA ASN A 4 0.97 -3.85 18.42
C ASN A 4 1.47 -3.17 19.71
N THR A 5 2.06 -3.94 20.63
CA THR A 5 2.64 -3.39 21.87
C THR A 5 3.85 -2.51 21.60
N HIS A 6 4.65 -2.85 20.57
CA HIS A 6 5.84 -2.09 20.20
C HIS A 6 5.46 -0.75 19.53
N LEU A 7 4.51 -0.77 18.59
CA LEU A 7 4.01 0.45 17.95
C LEU A 7 3.42 1.42 18.98
N MET A 8 2.68 0.90 19.96
CA MET A 8 2.12 1.71 21.04
C MET A 8 3.22 2.41 21.85
N ILE A 9 4.31 1.71 22.18
CA ILE A 9 5.43 2.28 22.94
C ILE A 9 6.10 3.40 22.14
N LEU A 10 6.45 3.14 20.87
CA LEU A 10 7.06 4.15 19.99
C LEU A 10 6.18 5.39 19.85
N LEU A 11 4.88 5.20 19.70
CA LEU A 11 3.94 6.31 19.57
C LEU A 11 3.86 7.15 20.85
N LEU A 12 3.83 6.51 22.02
CA LEU A 12 3.86 7.21 23.31
C LEU A 12 5.16 7.98 23.51
N GLU A 13 6.30 7.37 23.18
CA GLU A 13 7.61 8.00 23.27
C GLU A 13 7.73 9.21 22.33
N GLY A 14 7.33 9.05 21.06
CA GLY A 14 7.35 10.11 20.05
C GLY A 14 6.39 11.27 20.34
N LEU A 15 5.29 11.01 21.05
CA LEU A 15 4.35 12.04 21.52
C LEU A 15 4.73 12.62 22.89
N HIS A 16 5.81 12.13 23.52
CA HIS A 16 6.21 12.46 24.89
C HIS A 16 5.11 12.20 25.93
N LYS A 17 4.30 11.17 25.72
CA LYS A 17 3.19 10.74 26.59
C LYS A 17 3.60 9.51 27.40
N LYS A 18 3.15 9.42 28.65
CA LYS A 18 3.41 8.27 29.54
C LYS A 18 2.32 7.19 29.48
N LYS A 19 1.15 7.52 28.95
CA LYS A 19 -0.01 6.64 28.84
C LYS A 19 -0.89 7.07 27.68
N LEU A 20 -1.74 6.15 27.22
CA LEU A 20 -2.79 6.43 26.26
C LEU A 20 -3.79 7.45 26.84
N ASP A 21 -4.31 8.31 25.97
CA ASP A 21 -5.42 9.20 26.24
C ASP A 21 -6.44 9.15 25.08
N SER A 22 -7.45 10.01 25.14
CA SER A 22 -8.53 10.06 24.15
C SER A 22 -8.41 11.26 23.20
N GLU A 23 -7.24 11.91 23.16
CA GLU A 23 -7.03 13.02 22.24
C GLU A 23 -6.95 12.51 20.79
N PRO A 24 -7.65 13.13 19.84
CA PRO A 24 -7.49 12.78 18.43
C PRO A 24 -6.04 12.93 17.98
N LEU A 25 -5.49 11.88 17.40
CA LEU A 25 -4.12 11.86 16.90
C LEU A 25 -4.11 12.02 15.37
N PRO A 26 -3.52 13.10 14.81
CA PRO A 26 -3.42 13.27 13.37
C PRO A 26 -2.53 12.20 12.71
N PHE A 27 -2.96 11.66 11.58
CA PHE A 27 -2.16 10.69 10.80
C PHE A 27 -0.79 11.23 10.37
N VAL A 28 -0.65 12.55 10.20
CA VAL A 28 0.65 13.17 9.88
C VAL A 28 1.66 12.94 11.00
N ASN A 29 1.23 13.05 12.27
CA ASN A 29 2.10 12.81 13.42
C ASN A 29 2.48 11.32 13.50
N ILE A 30 1.54 10.42 13.22
CA ILE A 30 1.81 8.98 13.17
C ILE A 30 2.86 8.68 12.09
N LEU A 31 2.70 9.29 10.90
CA LEU A 31 3.66 9.16 9.80
C LEU A 31 5.06 9.67 10.17
N GLU A 32 5.15 10.79 10.89
CA GLU A 32 6.43 11.34 11.33
C GLU A 32 7.13 10.49 12.38
N ILE A 33 6.37 9.81 13.25
CA ILE A 33 6.92 9.00 14.34
C ILE A 33 7.24 7.56 13.89
N LEU A 34 6.33 6.94 13.13
CA LEU A 34 6.38 5.51 12.80
C LEU A 34 6.79 5.23 11.34
N GLY A 35 6.73 6.22 10.46
CA GLY A 35 6.92 6.02 9.02
C GLY A 35 5.72 5.37 8.34
N LEU A 36 5.83 5.15 7.02
CA LEU A 36 4.69 4.82 6.16
C LEU A 36 4.04 3.47 6.49
N ASP A 37 4.83 2.39 6.57
CA ASP A 37 4.31 1.03 6.74
C ASP A 37 3.45 0.91 8.00
N ASP A 38 3.99 1.38 9.13
CA ASP A 38 3.30 1.33 10.41
C ASP A 38 2.09 2.28 10.44
N THR A 39 2.17 3.43 9.76
CA THR A 39 1.03 4.34 9.62
C THR A 39 -0.10 3.71 8.82
N LEU A 40 0.21 3.04 7.70
CA LEU A 40 -0.77 2.31 6.90
C LEU A 40 -1.38 1.15 7.71
N PHE A 41 -0.59 0.49 8.54
CA PHE A 41 -1.11 -0.52 9.48
C PHE A 41 -2.08 0.11 10.50
N CYS A 42 -1.78 1.30 11.03
CA CYS A 42 -2.67 2.02 11.95
C CYS A 42 -3.99 2.48 11.30
N CYS A 43 -4.05 2.65 9.98
CA CYS A 43 -5.27 3.07 9.27
C CYS A 43 -6.46 2.12 9.50
N ARG A 44 -6.22 0.86 9.87
CA ARG A 44 -7.25 -0.13 10.25
C ARG A 44 -8.13 0.35 11.42
N ALA A 45 -7.62 1.23 12.26
CA ALA A 45 -8.36 1.79 13.38
C ALA A 45 -9.46 2.78 12.95
N GLU A 46 -9.40 3.28 11.71
CA GLU A 46 -10.25 4.36 11.21
C GLU A 46 -10.96 3.96 9.90
N PRO A 47 -11.93 3.01 9.95
CA PRO A 47 -12.63 2.51 8.77
C PRO A 47 -13.51 3.56 8.07
N ARG A 48 -13.75 4.72 8.70
CA ARG A 48 -14.46 5.83 8.07
C ARG A 48 -13.71 6.42 6.86
N TYR A 49 -12.40 6.19 6.75
CA TYR A 49 -11.56 6.63 5.63
C TYR A 49 -11.26 5.50 4.64
N GLU A 50 -12.07 4.44 4.63
CA GLU A 50 -11.90 3.27 3.75
C GLU A 50 -11.79 3.63 2.27
N ARG A 51 -12.52 4.66 1.83
CA ARG A 51 -12.46 5.14 0.45
C ARG A 51 -11.07 5.67 0.13
N GLU A 52 -10.53 6.53 0.98
CA GLU A 52 -9.22 7.14 0.84
C GLU A 52 -8.10 6.09 0.82
N TRP A 53 -8.20 5.06 1.68
CA TRP A 53 -7.23 3.97 1.72
C TRP A 53 -7.23 3.14 0.43
N ARG A 54 -8.41 2.82 -0.12
CA ARG A 54 -8.49 2.13 -1.42
C ARG A 54 -7.92 2.97 -2.56
N LEU A 55 -8.24 4.27 -2.59
CA LEU A 55 -7.71 5.16 -3.62
C LEU A 55 -6.19 5.33 -3.52
N PHE A 56 -5.64 5.35 -2.29
CA PHE A 56 -4.20 5.30 -2.10
C PHE A 56 -3.59 4.00 -2.65
N ALA A 57 -4.22 2.84 -2.39
CA ALA A 57 -3.77 1.57 -2.94
C ALA A 57 -3.76 1.57 -4.49
N VAL A 58 -4.84 2.05 -5.12
CA VAL A 58 -4.94 2.18 -6.58
C VAL A 58 -3.83 3.08 -7.11
N TRP A 59 -3.66 4.26 -6.52
CA TRP A 59 -2.62 5.19 -6.91
C TRP A 59 -1.22 4.57 -6.78
N SER A 60 -0.93 3.85 -5.69
CA SER A 60 0.35 3.17 -5.51
C SER A 60 0.56 2.11 -6.60
N ALA A 61 -0.45 1.28 -6.91
CA ALA A 61 -0.34 0.26 -7.96
C ALA A 61 -0.10 0.86 -9.36
N GLN A 62 -0.76 1.97 -9.69
CA GLN A 62 -0.59 2.68 -10.97
C GLN A 62 0.86 3.15 -11.22
N ARG A 63 1.68 3.25 -10.17
CA ARG A 63 3.10 3.65 -10.32
C ARG A 63 3.93 2.64 -11.09
N VAL A 64 3.55 1.36 -11.05
CA VAL A 64 4.32 0.26 -11.63
C VAL A 64 3.53 -0.58 -12.63
N LEU A 65 2.19 -0.56 -12.54
CA LEU A 65 1.32 -1.28 -13.47
C LEU A 65 0.99 -0.38 -14.67
N GLN A 66 1.46 -0.78 -15.86
CA GLN A 66 1.24 -0.06 -17.13
C GLN A 66 0.50 -0.90 -18.17
N ASP A 67 0.51 -2.23 -18.04
CA ASP A 67 -0.15 -3.10 -18.99
C ASP A 67 -1.68 -2.96 -18.90
N LYS A 68 -2.32 -2.95 -20.07
CA LYS A 68 -3.77 -2.74 -20.20
C LYS A 68 -4.61 -3.65 -19.28
N GLU A 69 -4.25 -4.93 -19.18
CA GLU A 69 -4.97 -5.90 -18.35
C GLU A 69 -4.95 -5.55 -16.86
N TYR A 70 -3.87 -4.94 -16.37
CA TYR A 70 -3.79 -4.50 -14.98
C TYR A 70 -4.51 -3.17 -14.78
N LEU A 71 -4.44 -2.26 -15.74
CA LEU A 71 -5.18 -1.01 -15.67
C LEU A 71 -6.70 -1.26 -15.57
N GLU A 72 -7.23 -2.21 -16.34
CA GLU A 72 -8.65 -2.61 -16.23
C GLU A 72 -9.00 -3.17 -14.83
N LEU A 73 -8.08 -3.88 -14.16
CA LEU A 73 -8.28 -4.33 -12.78
C LEU A 73 -8.22 -3.16 -11.78
N LEU A 74 -7.35 -2.18 -12.01
CA LEU A 74 -7.25 -0.98 -11.18
C LEU A 74 -8.48 -0.08 -11.32
N ASP A 75 -9.09 0.01 -12.51
CA ASP A 75 -10.37 0.69 -12.72
C ASP A 75 -11.47 0.07 -11.84
N VAL A 76 -11.51 -1.27 -11.75
CA VAL A 76 -12.46 -1.97 -10.86
C VAL A 76 -12.18 -1.64 -9.39
N ALA A 77 -10.92 -1.59 -8.97
CA ALA A 77 -10.54 -1.21 -7.60
C ALA A 77 -10.93 0.25 -7.28
N GLU A 78 -10.77 1.16 -8.24
CA GLU A 78 -11.18 2.57 -8.12
C GLU A 78 -12.72 2.70 -8.05
N TRP A 79 -13.45 2.03 -8.94
CA TRP A 79 -14.91 2.02 -8.90
C TRP A 79 -15.44 1.44 -7.60
N ASN A 80 -14.77 0.42 -7.06
CA ASN A 80 -15.10 -0.11 -5.73
C ASN A 80 -14.88 0.93 -4.63
N ALA A 81 -13.76 1.66 -4.67
CA ALA A 81 -13.50 2.75 -3.73
C ALA A 81 -14.59 3.83 -3.78
N CYS A 82 -15.13 4.09 -4.98
CA CYS A 82 -16.23 5.02 -5.19
C CYS A 82 -17.63 4.42 -4.97
N GLY A 83 -17.75 3.14 -4.57
CA GLY A 83 -19.03 2.47 -4.34
C GLY A 83 -19.87 2.24 -5.61
N GLN A 84 -19.24 2.23 -6.79
CA GLN A 84 -19.90 2.17 -8.10
C GLN A 84 -20.14 0.74 -8.60
N ILE A 85 -19.54 -0.27 -7.95
CA ILE A 85 -19.69 -1.67 -8.34
C ILE A 85 -20.18 -2.54 -7.19
N SER A 86 -20.70 -3.72 -7.54
CA SER A 86 -21.09 -4.72 -6.56
C SER A 86 -19.89 -5.50 -6.01
N ARG A 87 -20.01 -6.02 -4.79
CA ARG A 87 -19.05 -7.00 -4.23
C ARG A 87 -18.87 -8.25 -5.09
N LYS A 88 -19.84 -8.58 -5.96
CA LYS A 88 -19.71 -9.71 -6.90
C LYS A 88 -18.74 -9.36 -8.03
N ALA A 89 -18.86 -8.16 -8.60
CA ALA A 89 -17.96 -7.67 -9.64
C ALA A 89 -16.51 -7.54 -9.11
N LEU A 90 -16.34 -7.00 -7.90
CA LEU A 90 -15.03 -6.94 -7.24
C LEU A 90 -14.40 -8.33 -7.07
N ARG A 91 -15.17 -9.31 -6.57
CA ARG A 91 -14.70 -10.70 -6.43
C ARG A 91 -14.32 -11.34 -7.76
N GLN A 92 -15.02 -11.02 -8.85
CA GLN A 92 -14.68 -11.52 -10.19
C GLN A 92 -13.36 -10.94 -10.70
N ALA A 93 -13.12 -9.65 -10.47
CA ALA A 93 -11.83 -9.02 -10.79
C ALA A 93 -10.71 -9.62 -9.94
N TYR A 94 -10.94 -9.80 -8.64
CA TYR A 94 -9.97 -10.45 -7.75
C TYR A 94 -9.59 -11.86 -8.22
N GLN A 95 -10.57 -12.68 -8.62
CA GLN A 95 -10.31 -14.00 -9.21
C GLN A 95 -9.54 -13.93 -10.53
N THR A 96 -9.77 -12.89 -11.33
CA THR A 96 -9.03 -12.67 -12.57
C THR A 96 -7.57 -12.30 -12.29
N ALA A 97 -7.33 -11.41 -11.32
CA ALA A 97 -5.98 -11.06 -10.88
C ALA A 97 -5.22 -12.27 -10.34
N LEU A 98 -5.87 -13.15 -9.57
CA LEU A 98 -5.27 -14.40 -9.09
C LEU A 98 -4.87 -15.33 -10.24
N ARG A 99 -5.73 -15.50 -11.27
CA ARG A 99 -5.38 -16.31 -12.44
C ARG A 99 -4.18 -15.74 -13.19
N LEU A 100 -4.14 -14.42 -13.41
CA LEU A 100 -2.99 -13.76 -14.04
C LEU A 100 -1.71 -13.95 -13.23
N ARG A 101 -1.82 -13.91 -11.89
CA ARG A 101 -0.69 -14.20 -11.00
C ARG A 101 -0.21 -15.64 -11.17
N ASP A 102 -1.11 -16.60 -11.12
CA ASP A 102 -0.77 -18.03 -11.21
C ASP A 102 -0.26 -18.42 -12.62
N GLU A 103 -0.72 -17.74 -13.68
CA GLU A 103 -0.21 -17.92 -15.05
C GLU A 103 1.21 -17.36 -15.24
N LYS A 104 1.55 -16.28 -14.52
CA LYS A 104 2.84 -15.59 -14.62
C LYS A 104 3.87 -16.09 -13.60
N ASP A 105 3.43 -16.67 -12.49
CA ASP A 105 4.28 -17.36 -11.53
C ASP A 105 4.71 -18.72 -12.10
N GLN A 106 5.85 -18.74 -12.81
CA GLN A 106 6.46 -19.97 -13.34
C GLN A 106 7.18 -20.80 -12.26
N GLY A 107 6.83 -20.65 -10.98
CA GLY A 107 7.46 -21.35 -9.85
C GLY A 107 8.62 -20.58 -9.23
N GLU A 108 8.78 -19.28 -9.53
CA GLU A 108 9.75 -18.40 -8.88
C GLU A 108 9.07 -17.69 -7.69
N SER A 109 8.76 -18.48 -6.67
CA SER A 109 7.98 -18.15 -5.46
C SER A 109 8.48 -16.95 -4.61
N LEU A 110 9.54 -16.25 -5.02
CA LEU A 110 10.23 -15.21 -4.24
C LEU A 110 10.16 -13.80 -4.86
N LEU A 111 9.56 -13.63 -6.04
CA LEU A 111 9.49 -12.32 -6.70
C LEU A 111 8.09 -11.70 -6.54
N ILE A 112 8.03 -10.40 -6.27
CA ILE A 112 6.78 -9.64 -6.40
C ILE A 112 6.53 -9.45 -7.88
N PHE A 113 5.43 -9.99 -8.38
CA PHE A 113 5.00 -9.83 -9.76
C PHE A 113 3.93 -8.73 -9.88
N PRO A 114 3.79 -8.09 -11.06
CA PRO A 114 2.75 -7.09 -11.29
C PRO A 114 1.33 -7.56 -10.93
N ALA A 115 1.03 -8.84 -11.18
CA ALA A 115 -0.26 -9.43 -10.83
C ALA A 115 -0.50 -9.52 -9.31
N ASP A 116 0.55 -9.70 -8.49
CA ASP A 116 0.42 -9.69 -7.02
C ASP A 116 0.04 -8.29 -6.51
N ILE A 117 0.58 -7.25 -7.14
CA ILE A 117 0.23 -5.85 -6.85
C ILE A 117 -1.24 -5.60 -7.19
N ALA A 118 -1.71 -6.10 -8.34
CA ALA A 118 -3.11 -5.99 -8.74
C ALA A 118 -4.06 -6.73 -7.77
N VAL A 119 -3.68 -7.93 -7.31
CA VAL A 119 -4.43 -8.69 -6.30
C VAL A 119 -4.57 -7.88 -5.00
N ARG A 120 -3.48 -7.26 -4.53
CA ARG A 120 -3.48 -6.46 -3.30
C ARG A 120 -4.33 -5.19 -3.43
N ALA A 121 -4.31 -4.53 -4.59
CA ALA A 121 -5.13 -3.35 -4.85
C ALA A 121 -6.64 -3.66 -4.82
N LEU A 122 -7.02 -4.90 -5.13
CA LEU A 122 -8.41 -5.39 -5.14
C LEU A 122 -8.90 -5.90 -3.78
N LEU A 123 -8.10 -5.79 -2.71
CA LEU A 123 -8.51 -6.27 -1.38
C LEU A 123 -9.79 -5.57 -0.89
N ASP A 124 -10.66 -6.37 -0.28
CA ASP A 124 -11.97 -5.95 0.21
C ASP A 124 -11.88 -4.96 1.38
N TYR A 125 -10.74 -4.83 2.06
CA TYR A 125 -10.53 -3.90 3.17
C TYR A 125 -9.46 -2.87 2.78
N GLY A 126 -9.84 -1.60 2.73
CA GLY A 126 -9.05 -0.51 2.18
C GLY A 126 -7.72 -0.29 2.90
N ALA A 127 -7.70 -0.39 4.22
CA ALA A 127 -6.43 -0.29 4.96
C ALA A 127 -5.47 -1.46 4.64
N GLU A 128 -5.99 -2.67 4.40
CA GLU A 128 -5.16 -3.80 3.94
C GLU A 128 -4.70 -3.61 2.49
N ALA A 129 -5.59 -3.13 1.61
CA ALA A 129 -5.24 -2.80 0.23
C ALA A 129 -4.09 -1.79 0.20
N ALA A 130 -4.20 -0.71 0.98
CA ALA A 130 -3.20 0.35 1.07
C ALA A 130 -1.86 -0.19 1.58
N PHE A 131 -1.87 -0.91 2.71
CA PHE A 131 -0.65 -1.45 3.33
C PHE A 131 0.08 -2.43 2.40
N TRP A 132 -0.62 -3.45 1.90
CA TRP A 132 0.04 -4.50 1.13
C TRP A 132 0.46 -4.02 -0.25
N THR A 133 -0.35 -3.18 -0.91
CA THR A 133 -0.02 -2.63 -2.22
C THR A 133 1.16 -1.66 -2.12
N SER A 134 1.16 -0.76 -1.13
CA SER A 134 2.27 0.16 -0.86
C SER A 134 3.59 -0.60 -0.75
N ARG A 135 3.64 -1.58 0.15
CA ARG A 135 4.83 -2.40 0.36
C ARG A 135 5.29 -3.13 -0.90
N ALA A 136 4.35 -3.73 -1.64
CA ALA A 136 4.67 -4.45 -2.87
C ALA A 136 5.29 -3.51 -3.91
N VAL A 137 4.75 -2.30 -4.04
CA VAL A 137 5.22 -1.28 -5.00
C VAL A 137 6.57 -0.71 -4.58
N ILE A 138 6.87 -0.58 -3.28
CA ILE A 138 8.19 -0.14 -2.80
C ILE A 138 9.26 -1.21 -3.09
N GLU A 139 8.93 -2.48 -2.85
CA GLU A 139 9.85 -3.61 -3.04
C GLU A 139 10.04 -3.97 -4.54
N TYR A 140 9.01 -3.79 -5.37
CA TYR A 140 9.00 -4.23 -6.77
C TYR A 140 10.14 -3.65 -7.64
N PRO A 141 10.39 -2.33 -7.68
CA PRO A 141 11.47 -1.76 -8.47
C PRO A 141 12.86 -2.26 -8.05
N THR A 142 13.06 -2.52 -6.76
CA THR A 142 14.31 -3.08 -6.22
C THR A 142 14.53 -4.52 -6.68
N ILE A 143 13.46 -5.32 -6.71
CA ILE A 143 13.50 -6.68 -7.24
C ILE A 143 13.82 -6.66 -8.74
N GLN A 144 13.15 -5.80 -9.53
CA GLN A 144 13.41 -5.66 -10.96
C GLN A 144 14.84 -5.19 -11.26
N ALA A 145 15.37 -4.24 -10.48
CA ALA A 145 16.76 -3.79 -10.60
C ALA A 145 17.77 -4.92 -10.32
N THR A 146 17.48 -5.77 -9.32
CA THR A 146 18.32 -6.92 -8.94
C THR A 146 18.35 -7.99 -10.03
N LEU A 147 17.22 -8.25 -10.69
CA LEU A 147 17.15 -9.19 -11.81
C LEU A 147 17.86 -8.65 -13.06
N ALA A 148 17.76 -7.33 -13.30
CA ALA A 148 18.38 -6.68 -14.46
C ALA A 148 19.91 -6.51 -14.32
N ILE A 149 20.42 -6.37 -13.09
CA ILE A 149 21.82 -6.10 -12.82
C ILE A 149 22.36 -7.23 -11.96
N SER A 150 23.13 -8.14 -12.55
CA SER A 150 23.87 -9.15 -11.80
C SER A 150 24.82 -8.49 -10.78
N ARG A 151 24.37 -8.38 -9.52
CA ARG A 151 25.12 -7.97 -8.30
C ARG A 151 25.57 -6.50 -8.20
N SER A 152 24.69 -5.58 -7.84
CA SER A 152 25.10 -4.35 -7.13
C SER A 152 24.09 -3.91 -6.06
N GLU A 153 24.42 -4.20 -4.80
CA GLU A 153 23.61 -3.86 -3.60
C GLU A 153 23.37 -2.36 -3.31
N PRO A 154 24.27 -1.40 -3.60
CA PRO A 154 24.04 -0.01 -3.16
C PRO A 154 22.93 0.73 -3.93
N LEU A 155 22.56 0.29 -5.13
CA LEU A 155 21.46 0.88 -5.92
C LEU A 155 20.08 0.48 -5.39
N ASN A 156 19.98 -0.70 -4.78
CA ASN A 156 18.73 -1.27 -4.28
C ASN A 156 18.12 -0.46 -3.14
N GLY A 157 18.97 -0.01 -2.19
CA GLY A 157 18.52 0.87 -1.10
C GLY A 157 18.01 2.21 -1.61
N PHE A 158 18.67 2.81 -2.60
CA PHE A 158 18.25 4.09 -3.15
C PHE A 158 16.88 4.03 -3.84
N VAL A 159 16.63 2.99 -4.64
CA VAL A 159 15.36 2.80 -5.36
C VAL A 159 14.21 2.57 -4.38
N TYR A 160 14.43 1.74 -3.35
CA TYR A 160 13.47 1.51 -2.26
C TYR A 160 13.11 2.82 -1.55
N GLU A 161 14.12 3.57 -1.10
CA GLU A 161 13.94 4.83 -0.38
C GLU A 161 13.23 5.90 -1.22
N ALA A 162 13.58 6.00 -2.50
CA ALA A 162 12.96 6.94 -3.41
C ALA A 162 11.45 6.68 -3.57
N GLU A 163 11.06 5.42 -3.74
CA GLU A 163 9.66 5.02 -3.86
C GLU A 163 8.90 5.25 -2.54
N ARG A 164 9.49 4.87 -1.40
CA ARG A 164 8.91 5.13 -0.06
C ARG A 164 8.61 6.61 0.14
N LEU A 165 9.56 7.50 -0.16
CA LEU A 165 9.41 8.96 -0.01
C LEU A 165 8.35 9.55 -0.95
N ILE A 166 8.11 8.93 -2.11
CA ILE A 166 7.01 9.34 -3.01
C ILE A 166 5.67 8.97 -2.39
N GLN A 167 5.55 7.74 -1.86
CA GLN A 167 4.32 7.29 -1.20
C GLN A 167 4.03 8.04 0.10
N GLU A 168 5.04 8.35 0.92
CA GLU A 168 4.89 9.19 2.11
C GLU A 168 4.33 10.57 1.78
N ARG A 169 4.86 11.21 0.73
CA ARG A 169 4.36 12.52 0.27
C ARG A 169 2.92 12.46 -0.20
N GLN A 170 2.54 11.40 -0.92
CA GLN A 170 1.16 11.24 -1.34
C GLN A 170 0.24 10.92 -0.17
N PHE A 171 0.66 10.08 0.78
CA PHE A 171 -0.12 9.77 1.96
C PHE A 171 -0.40 11.06 2.77
N ARG A 172 0.61 11.92 2.94
CA ARG A 172 0.43 13.25 3.56
C ARG A 172 -0.65 14.07 2.85
N ARG A 173 -0.66 14.10 1.51
CA ARG A 173 -1.69 14.81 0.73
C ARG A 173 -3.09 14.27 0.99
N VAL A 174 -3.24 12.94 0.99
CA VAL A 174 -4.51 12.27 1.29
C VAL A 174 -5.03 12.66 2.67
N VAL A 175 -4.20 12.54 3.72
CA VAL A 175 -4.67 12.77 5.10
C VAL A 175 -4.80 14.24 5.49
N THR A 176 -4.25 15.16 4.70
CA THR A 176 -4.41 16.61 4.89
C THR A 176 -5.50 17.22 4.00
N GLY A 177 -6.12 16.42 3.13
CA GLY A 177 -7.16 16.88 2.20
C GLY A 177 -6.62 17.75 1.05
N VAL A 178 -5.30 17.79 0.85
CA VAL A 178 -4.67 18.45 -0.30
C VAL A 178 -4.67 17.47 -1.46
N TYR A 179 -5.83 17.31 -2.12
CA TYR A 179 -5.89 16.59 -3.40
C TYR A 179 -4.96 17.29 -4.41
N PRO A 180 -4.07 16.57 -5.13
CA PRO A 180 -3.32 17.21 -6.21
C PRO A 180 -4.28 17.61 -7.34
N PRO A 181 -3.92 18.64 -8.14
CA PRO A 181 -4.62 18.96 -9.38
C PRO A 181 -4.59 17.81 -10.38
#